data_AF-A0A2E2C3Z7-F1
#
_entry.id   AF-A0A2E2C3Z7-F1
#
_cell.length_a   1.000
_cell.length_b   1.000
_cell.length_c   1.000
_cell.angle_alpha   90.00
_cell.angle_beta   90.00
_cell.angle_gamma   90.00
#
_symmetry.space_group_name_H-M   'P 1'
#
loop_
_entity.id
_entity.type
_entity.pdbx_description
1 polymer ?
#
loop_
_entity_poly.entity_id
_entity_poly.type
_entity_poly.pdbx_seq_one_letter_code
_entity_poly.pdbx_strand_id
1 'polypeptide(L)'
;MSWIFGCLTAENQIHPAPDLSRFHYTADKTPVRITATILKSKTLLQLSIIIPAYCEAENLKVLIPRVNQALTAASLDAEIIVVDDNSPDETIPVCEALSASYPLRLITRKHERGRASAVLTGMDAATGELLLVMDADLSHPPEKIPELVSALHQRPTDFVIGSRYIEGGSTAKNGGWTRKWKSRVATWLSRPFTSARDPLAGFFAIRRQSFQQVREILNPIGYKIGLELIVKCRCQNVVEIPVDFTDRVTGTSKFSLKEQLRFLKHLKRLFDFKYQNYAYFTQFALIGLTGVFVNLQMLALLSHWIISPLAVALAIWTSMSTNFLLNRNITFSYAKHQPVLKQYLSYCGSCLTGAVCNWLTTMVLSQSFPFFEQRILLAAFIGILVGMGFNFLLCRYLVFSRHEPEVEAATTEKELGHID
;
A
#
# COMPACT_ATOMS: atom_id res chain seq x y z
N MET A 1 -0.49 -15.92 39.72
CA MET A 1 0.77 -16.21 38.99
C MET A 1 0.72 -17.54 38.22
N SER A 2 -0.33 -17.83 37.44
CA SER A 2 -0.31 -18.98 36.50
C SER A 2 -1.23 -18.82 35.27
N TRP A 3 -1.76 -17.62 35.02
CA TRP A 3 -2.76 -17.39 33.95
C TRP A 3 -2.41 -16.24 32.99
N ILE A 4 -1.23 -15.62 33.09
CA ILE A 4 -0.84 -14.45 32.26
C ILE A 4 0.39 -14.72 31.36
N PHE A 5 1.09 -15.85 31.52
CA PHE A 5 2.28 -16.17 30.70
C PHE A 5 2.04 -17.13 29.52
N GLY A 6 0.80 -17.59 29.29
CA GLY A 6 0.50 -18.57 28.22
C GLY A 6 0.29 -18.00 26.82
N CYS A 7 0.35 -16.68 26.62
CA CYS A 7 -0.06 -16.05 25.35
C CYS A 7 1.08 -15.48 24.48
N LEU A 8 2.35 -15.75 24.82
CA LEU A 8 3.51 -15.19 24.10
C LEU A 8 4.47 -16.23 23.49
N THR A 9 4.05 -17.49 23.36
CA THR A 9 4.83 -18.55 22.68
C THR A 9 3.96 -19.34 21.70
N ALA A 10 3.18 -18.66 20.85
CA ALA A 10 2.58 -19.28 19.67
C ALA A 10 3.52 -19.07 18.47
N GLU A 11 4.54 -19.92 18.44
CA GLU A 11 5.46 -20.15 17.35
C GLU A 11 4.70 -20.75 16.16
N ASN A 12 5.00 -20.25 14.95
CA ASN A 12 4.77 -20.88 13.64
C ASN A 12 3.98 -22.21 13.63
N GLN A 13 2.66 -22.16 13.44
CA GLN A 13 1.93 -23.32 12.92
C GLN A 13 1.68 -23.13 11.42
N ILE A 14 2.60 -23.70 10.68
CA ILE A 14 2.47 -24.09 9.28
C ILE A 14 1.35 -25.15 9.23
N HIS A 15 0.28 -24.89 8.47
CA HIS A 15 -0.67 -25.95 8.14
C HIS A 15 0.07 -27.06 7.36
N PRO A 16 0.03 -28.33 7.79
CA PRO A 16 0.51 -29.42 6.95
C PRO A 16 -0.39 -29.55 5.72
N ALA A 17 0.21 -29.80 4.56
CA ALA A 17 -0.50 -30.19 3.36
C ALA A 17 -1.37 -31.44 3.63
N PRO A 18 -2.53 -31.59 2.99
CA PRO A 18 -3.38 -32.75 3.19
C PRO A 18 -2.64 -34.04 2.79
N ASP A 19 -2.67 -35.02 3.69
CA ASP A 19 -2.12 -36.35 3.51
C ASP A 19 -2.88 -37.11 2.41
N LEU A 20 -2.26 -37.21 1.23
CA LEU A 20 -2.80 -37.89 0.05
C LEU A 20 -2.65 -39.42 0.12
N SER A 21 -2.19 -40.00 1.23
CA SER A 21 -1.99 -41.46 1.36
C SER A 21 -3.27 -42.27 1.58
N ARG A 22 -4.46 -41.65 1.61
CA ARG A 22 -5.74 -42.32 1.93
C ARG A 22 -6.69 -42.60 0.77
N PHE A 23 -6.27 -42.43 -0.47
CA PHE A 23 -7.08 -42.84 -1.63
C PHE A 23 -6.56 -44.14 -2.23
N HIS A 24 -7.13 -45.27 -1.79
CA HIS A 24 -7.04 -46.54 -2.51
C HIS A 24 -7.81 -46.42 -3.83
N TYR A 25 -7.09 -46.13 -4.91
CA TYR A 25 -7.63 -46.21 -6.27
C TYR A 25 -7.39 -47.63 -6.80
N THR A 26 -8.47 -48.39 -6.98
CA THR A 26 -8.45 -49.66 -7.71
C THR A 26 -8.13 -49.37 -9.17
N ALA A 27 -6.99 -49.85 -9.65
CA ALA A 27 -6.56 -49.73 -11.03
C ALA A 27 -7.45 -50.58 -11.95
N ASP A 28 -8.38 -49.95 -12.66
CA ASP A 28 -9.00 -50.57 -13.82
C ASP A 28 -8.08 -50.36 -15.05
N LYS A 29 -7.64 -51.47 -15.63
CA LYS A 29 -6.66 -51.52 -16.72
C LYS A 29 -7.39 -51.48 -18.06
N THR A 30 -7.53 -50.30 -18.65
CA THR A 30 -7.79 -50.17 -20.09
C THR A 30 -6.84 -49.14 -20.70
N PRO A 31 -6.12 -49.45 -21.79
CA PRO A 31 -5.19 -48.51 -22.40
C PRO A 31 -5.97 -47.55 -23.31
N VAL A 32 -6.36 -46.39 -22.78
CA VAL A 32 -6.85 -45.29 -23.62
C VAL A 32 -5.65 -44.66 -24.31
N ARG A 33 -5.46 -44.95 -25.59
CA ARG A 33 -4.57 -44.20 -26.48
C ARG A 33 -5.10 -42.77 -26.60
N ILE A 34 -4.58 -41.86 -25.78
CA ILE A 34 -4.76 -40.43 -25.99
C ILE A 34 -3.75 -40.03 -27.06
N THR A 35 -4.22 -39.95 -28.30
CA THR A 35 -3.52 -39.28 -29.38
C THR A 35 -3.35 -37.82 -28.95
N ALA A 36 -2.13 -37.43 -28.61
CA ALA A 36 -1.78 -36.06 -28.28
C ALA A 36 -1.92 -35.20 -29.54
N THR A 37 -3.13 -34.73 -29.80
CA THR A 37 -3.36 -33.60 -30.70
C THR A 37 -2.63 -32.42 -30.09
N ILE A 38 -1.53 -32.03 -30.74
CA ILE A 38 -0.77 -30.82 -30.45
C ILE A 38 -1.75 -29.65 -30.50
N LEU A 39 -2.27 -29.26 -29.34
CA LEU A 39 -2.92 -27.98 -29.15
C LEU A 39 -1.83 -26.95 -29.43
N LYS A 40 -1.93 -26.26 -30.57
CA LYS A 40 -1.21 -25.01 -30.82
C LYS A 40 -1.35 -24.16 -29.57
N SER A 41 -0.27 -24.06 -28.79
CA SER A 41 -0.21 -23.11 -27.68
C SER A 41 -0.50 -21.75 -28.30
N LYS A 42 -1.54 -21.07 -27.84
CA LYS A 42 -1.68 -19.64 -28.03
C LYS A 42 -0.37 -19.05 -27.50
N THR A 43 0.56 -18.69 -28.39
CA THR A 43 1.84 -18.11 -28.00
C THR A 43 1.50 -16.82 -27.28
N LEU A 44 1.60 -16.83 -25.95
CA LEU A 44 1.45 -15.61 -25.17
C LEU A 44 2.56 -14.67 -25.62
N LEU A 45 2.20 -13.41 -25.91
CA LEU A 45 3.21 -12.38 -26.16
C LEU A 45 4.19 -12.38 -24.97
N GLN A 46 5.46 -12.09 -25.22
CA GLN A 46 6.43 -12.04 -24.13
C GLN A 46 6.17 -10.84 -23.21
N LEU A 47 5.73 -9.72 -23.79
CA LEU A 47 5.64 -8.44 -23.11
C LEU A 47 4.40 -7.63 -23.51
N SER A 48 3.75 -7.01 -22.53
CA SER A 48 2.81 -5.90 -22.74
C SER A 48 3.40 -4.63 -22.13
N ILE A 49 3.48 -3.57 -22.92
CA ILE A 49 3.92 -2.24 -22.48
C ILE A 49 2.68 -1.38 -22.27
N ILE A 50 2.45 -0.94 -21.03
CA ILE A 50 1.30 -0.11 -20.65
C ILE A 50 1.76 1.35 -20.53
N ILE A 51 1.11 2.23 -21.30
CA ILE A 51 1.41 3.66 -21.36
C ILE A 51 0.14 4.45 -21.04
N PRO A 52 -0.04 4.95 -19.80
CA PRO A 52 -1.14 5.86 -19.49
C PRO A 52 -0.89 7.23 -20.15
N ALA A 53 -1.91 7.78 -20.82
CA ALA A 53 -1.83 9.03 -21.56
C ALA A 53 -2.97 9.99 -21.19
N TYR A 54 -2.66 11.28 -21.14
CA TYR A 54 -3.65 12.37 -21.08
C TYR A 54 -3.03 13.66 -21.61
N CYS A 55 -3.53 14.16 -22.74
CA CYS A 55 -2.91 15.28 -23.47
C CYS A 55 -1.45 15.03 -23.89
N GLU A 56 -1.18 13.90 -24.54
CA GLU A 56 0.19 13.42 -24.84
C GLU A 56 0.43 13.21 -26.35
N ALA A 57 -0.40 13.82 -27.22
CA ALA A 57 -0.38 13.58 -28.67
C ALA A 57 1.02 13.72 -29.31
N GLU A 58 1.72 14.82 -29.03
CA GLU A 58 3.06 15.07 -29.61
C GLU A 58 4.11 14.11 -29.07
N ASN A 59 4.03 13.74 -27.79
CA ASN A 59 4.99 12.84 -27.19
C ASN A 59 4.82 11.41 -27.73
N LEU A 60 3.59 10.96 -27.98
CA LEU A 60 3.30 9.63 -28.52
C LEU A 60 3.81 9.44 -29.96
N LYS A 61 3.78 10.48 -30.79
CA LYS A 61 4.37 10.46 -32.15
C LYS A 61 5.86 10.09 -32.13
N VAL A 62 6.57 10.48 -31.07
CA VAL A 62 8.00 10.19 -30.89
C VAL A 62 8.23 8.90 -30.10
N LEU A 63 7.43 8.67 -29.06
CA LEU A 63 7.62 7.56 -28.12
C LEU A 63 7.36 6.21 -28.79
N ILE A 64 6.25 6.06 -29.50
CA ILE A 64 5.83 4.76 -30.05
C ILE A 64 6.85 4.20 -31.06
N PRO A 65 7.37 4.99 -32.03
CA PRO A 65 8.44 4.51 -32.91
C PRO A 65 9.71 4.08 -32.16
N ARG A 66 10.13 4.84 -31.13
CA ARG A 66 11.31 4.51 -30.31
C ARG A 66 11.12 3.22 -29.51
N VAL A 67 9.94 3.03 -28.92
CA VAL A 67 9.58 1.78 -28.24
C VAL A 67 9.66 0.61 -29.23
N ASN A 68 9.04 0.73 -30.41
CA ASN A 68 9.08 -0.31 -31.42
C ASN A 68 10.50 -0.62 -31.91
N GLN A 69 11.34 0.40 -32.07
CA GLN A 69 12.76 0.23 -32.43
C GLN A 69 13.52 -0.55 -31.35
N ALA A 70 13.33 -0.23 -30.07
CA ALA A 70 13.96 -0.94 -28.96
C ALA A 70 13.50 -2.41 -28.88
N LEU A 71 12.22 -2.67 -29.12
CA LEU A 71 11.66 -4.02 -29.17
C LEU A 71 12.24 -4.83 -30.34
N THR A 72 12.27 -4.24 -31.53
CA THR A 72 12.79 -4.88 -32.75
C THR A 72 14.29 -5.21 -32.60
N ALA A 73 15.08 -4.26 -32.11
CA ALA A 73 16.52 -4.46 -31.89
C ALA A 73 16.82 -5.59 -30.90
N ALA A 74 15.93 -5.81 -29.93
CA ALA A 74 16.05 -6.87 -28.93
C ALA A 74 15.30 -8.17 -29.30
N SER A 75 14.64 -8.22 -30.47
CA SER A 75 13.80 -9.35 -30.90
C SER A 75 12.73 -9.74 -29.86
N LEU A 76 12.11 -8.75 -29.21
CA LEU A 76 11.06 -8.95 -28.21
C LEU A 76 9.68 -8.93 -28.88
N ASP A 77 8.91 -10.01 -28.71
CA ASP A 77 7.51 -10.06 -29.13
C ASP A 77 6.62 -9.36 -28.09
N ALA A 78 6.06 -8.22 -28.47
CA ALA A 78 5.39 -7.33 -27.55
C ALA A 78 4.21 -6.57 -28.16
N GLU A 79 3.23 -6.25 -27.32
CA GLU A 79 2.18 -5.27 -27.61
C GLU A 79 2.41 -3.97 -26.84
N ILE A 80 1.95 -2.86 -27.41
CA ILE A 80 1.92 -1.55 -26.76
C ILE A 80 0.47 -1.19 -26.49
N ILE A 81 0.12 -0.91 -25.25
CA ILE A 81 -1.23 -0.57 -24.81
C ILE A 81 -1.21 0.86 -24.30
N VAL A 82 -1.79 1.77 -25.08
CA VAL A 82 -2.02 3.15 -24.64
C VAL A 82 -3.39 3.23 -23.98
N VAL A 83 -3.44 3.74 -22.75
CA VAL A 83 -4.69 3.95 -22.01
C VAL A 83 -4.92 5.44 -21.85
N ASP A 84 -5.92 5.96 -22.58
CA ASP A 84 -6.25 7.38 -22.65
C ASP A 84 -7.46 7.74 -21.79
N ASP A 85 -7.37 8.85 -21.06
CA ASP A 85 -8.42 9.34 -20.14
C ASP A 85 -9.38 10.35 -20.81
N ASN A 86 -9.79 10.02 -22.04
CA ASN A 86 -10.61 10.85 -22.92
C ASN A 86 -10.00 12.23 -23.09
N SER A 87 -8.79 12.24 -23.66
CA SER A 87 -8.03 13.45 -23.92
C SER A 87 -8.80 14.40 -24.85
N PRO A 88 -8.77 15.71 -24.58
CA PRO A 88 -9.39 16.72 -25.43
C PRO A 88 -8.51 17.14 -26.63
N ASP A 89 -7.27 16.66 -26.70
CA ASP A 89 -6.33 16.94 -27.80
C ASP A 89 -6.30 15.77 -28.80
N GLU A 90 -5.34 15.81 -29.72
CA GLU A 90 -5.17 14.83 -30.80
C GLU A 90 -4.62 13.46 -30.32
N THR A 91 -4.59 13.17 -29.01
CA THR A 91 -4.02 11.92 -28.48
C THR A 91 -4.70 10.69 -29.08
N ILE A 92 -6.03 10.69 -29.16
CA ILE A 92 -6.82 9.56 -29.71
C ILE A 92 -6.56 9.38 -31.21
N PRO A 93 -6.74 10.41 -32.08
CA PRO A 93 -6.42 10.31 -33.51
C PRO A 93 -4.98 9.87 -33.79
N VAL A 94 -4.00 10.37 -33.02
CA VAL A 94 -2.59 9.97 -33.15
C VAL A 94 -2.40 8.49 -32.85
N CYS A 95 -3.02 7.97 -31.79
CA CYS A 95 -2.94 6.55 -31.46
C CYS A 95 -3.59 5.68 -32.55
N GLU A 96 -4.76 6.08 -33.07
CA GLU A 96 -5.43 5.36 -34.14
C GLU A 96 -4.55 5.29 -35.40
N ALA A 97 -3.93 6.40 -35.81
CA ALA A 97 -2.99 6.42 -36.93
C ALA A 97 -1.75 5.54 -36.69
N LEU A 98 -1.18 5.59 -35.49
CA LEU A 98 0.00 4.78 -35.13
C LEU A 98 -0.32 3.27 -35.07
N SER A 99 -1.56 2.89 -34.72
CA SER A 99 -1.99 1.48 -34.67
C SER A 99 -1.95 0.78 -36.02
N ALA A 100 -1.95 1.53 -37.13
CA ALA A 100 -1.80 0.97 -38.47
C ALA A 100 -0.36 0.52 -38.77
N SER A 101 0.64 1.05 -38.06
CA SER A 101 2.07 0.81 -38.35
C SER A 101 2.82 0.09 -37.22
N TYR A 102 2.26 0.06 -36.01
CA TYR A 102 2.90 -0.47 -34.81
C TYR A 102 1.96 -1.44 -34.10
N PRO A 103 2.46 -2.37 -33.26
CA PRO A 103 1.64 -3.29 -32.46
C PRO A 103 0.98 -2.55 -31.28
N LEU A 104 0.25 -1.48 -31.58
CA LEU A 104 -0.35 -0.54 -30.66
C LEU A 104 -1.85 -0.79 -30.56
N ARG A 105 -2.34 -0.89 -29.33
CA ARG A 105 -3.76 -0.94 -28.99
C ARG A 105 -4.12 0.25 -28.11
N LEU A 106 -5.14 0.99 -28.51
CA LEU A 106 -5.71 2.10 -27.74
C LEU A 106 -6.87 1.63 -26.88
N ILE A 107 -6.92 2.08 -25.62
CA ILE A 107 -8.06 1.94 -24.71
C ILE A 107 -8.46 3.32 -24.22
N THR A 108 -9.66 3.77 -24.58
CA THR A 108 -10.17 5.09 -24.16
C THR A 108 -11.18 4.97 -23.03
N ARG A 109 -10.93 5.68 -21.93
CA ARG A 109 -11.76 5.69 -20.71
C ARG A 109 -12.54 7.00 -20.63
N LYS A 110 -13.86 6.94 -20.80
CA LYS A 110 -14.71 8.14 -20.90
C LYS A 110 -15.17 8.71 -19.55
N HIS A 111 -15.28 7.88 -18.52
CA HIS A 111 -15.92 8.26 -17.24
C HIS A 111 -14.98 8.21 -16.03
N GLU A 112 -13.72 7.84 -16.25
CA GLU A 112 -12.73 7.70 -15.20
C GLU A 112 -11.48 8.49 -15.55
N ARG A 113 -10.81 9.02 -14.53
CA ARG A 113 -9.51 9.69 -14.68
C ARG A 113 -8.57 9.29 -13.56
N GLY A 114 -7.32 9.07 -13.92
CA GLY A 114 -6.24 8.84 -12.96
C GLY A 114 -5.19 7.88 -13.49
N ARG A 115 -3.92 8.30 -13.37
CA ARG A 115 -2.77 7.53 -13.85
C ARG A 115 -2.73 6.10 -13.31
N ALA A 116 -2.91 5.90 -12.00
CA ALA A 116 -2.82 4.55 -11.45
C ALA A 116 -3.99 3.66 -11.88
N SER A 117 -5.21 4.20 -12.05
CA SER A 117 -6.31 3.42 -12.60
C SER A 117 -6.09 3.12 -14.08
N ALA A 118 -5.50 4.04 -14.86
CA ALA A 118 -5.18 3.82 -16.27
C ALA A 118 -4.19 2.66 -16.42
N VAL A 119 -3.16 2.64 -15.57
CA VAL A 119 -2.21 1.54 -15.53
C VAL A 119 -2.92 0.22 -15.22
N LEU A 120 -3.81 0.18 -14.22
CA LEU A 120 -4.59 -1.03 -13.92
C LEU A 120 -5.44 -1.50 -15.10
N THR A 121 -6.17 -0.59 -15.76
CA THR A 121 -6.97 -0.91 -16.95
C THR A 121 -6.09 -1.52 -18.06
N GLY A 122 -4.90 -0.96 -18.29
CA GLY A 122 -3.95 -1.50 -19.26
C GLY A 122 -3.40 -2.87 -18.86
N MET A 123 -3.06 -3.05 -17.58
CA MET A 123 -2.58 -4.33 -17.05
C MET A 123 -3.66 -5.44 -17.09
N ASP A 124 -4.94 -5.07 -16.92
CA ASP A 124 -6.07 -6.00 -17.06
C ASP A 124 -6.26 -6.43 -18.51
N ALA A 125 -6.13 -5.49 -19.45
CA ALA A 125 -6.27 -5.76 -20.89
C ALA A 125 -5.07 -6.48 -21.51
N ALA A 126 -3.90 -6.41 -20.87
CA ALA A 126 -2.66 -7.00 -21.34
C ALA A 126 -2.78 -8.50 -21.63
N THR A 127 -2.04 -8.98 -22.62
CA THR A 127 -1.97 -10.38 -23.04
C THR A 127 -0.60 -11.01 -22.79
N GLY A 128 0.44 -10.20 -22.61
CA GLY A 128 1.81 -10.64 -22.41
C GLY A 128 2.09 -11.27 -21.05
N GLU A 129 3.12 -12.10 -20.99
CA GLU A 129 3.58 -12.74 -19.75
C GLU A 129 4.20 -11.75 -18.76
N LEU A 130 4.90 -10.74 -19.30
CA LEU A 130 5.48 -9.64 -18.56
C LEU A 130 4.71 -8.36 -18.81
N LEU A 131 4.55 -7.56 -17.77
CA LEU A 131 3.90 -6.26 -17.81
C LEU A 131 4.96 -5.21 -17.53
N LEU A 132 5.18 -4.30 -18.47
CA LEU A 132 6.02 -3.12 -18.28
C LEU A 132 5.15 -1.88 -18.29
N VAL A 133 5.42 -0.95 -17.38
CA VAL A 133 4.72 0.34 -17.31
C VAL A 133 5.73 1.44 -17.56
N MET A 134 5.37 2.41 -18.41
CA MET A 134 6.17 3.62 -18.62
C MET A 134 5.29 4.85 -18.91
N ASP A 135 5.85 6.05 -18.75
CA ASP A 135 5.15 7.31 -18.97
C ASP A 135 5.23 7.74 -20.44
N ALA A 136 4.20 8.45 -20.91
CA ALA A 136 4.14 8.96 -22.28
C ALA A 136 5.08 10.15 -22.54
N ASP A 137 5.55 10.84 -21.49
CA ASP A 137 6.22 12.15 -21.54
C ASP A 137 7.72 12.12 -21.95
N LEU A 138 8.17 11.02 -22.56
CA LEU A 138 9.55 10.77 -23.00
C LEU A 138 10.62 10.81 -21.88
N SER A 139 10.21 10.85 -20.61
CA SER A 139 11.14 10.89 -19.47
C SER A 139 11.80 9.54 -19.18
N HIS A 140 11.20 8.45 -19.65
CA HIS A 140 11.75 7.10 -19.54
C HIS A 140 12.37 6.68 -20.88
N PRO A 141 13.65 6.26 -20.89
CA PRO A 141 14.30 5.81 -22.13
C PRO A 141 13.74 4.46 -22.58
N PRO A 142 13.06 4.36 -23.75
CA PRO A 142 12.58 3.08 -24.28
C PRO A 142 13.71 2.08 -24.52
N GLU A 143 14.93 2.55 -24.75
CA GLU A 143 16.11 1.73 -25.02
C GLU A 143 16.52 0.88 -23.80
N LYS A 144 16.01 1.20 -22.61
CA LYS A 144 16.21 0.42 -21.38
C LYS A 144 15.20 -0.72 -21.19
N ILE A 145 14.14 -0.78 -22.01
CA ILE A 145 13.13 -1.85 -21.95
C ILE A 145 13.76 -3.25 -21.99
N PRO A 146 14.69 -3.57 -22.93
CA PRO A 146 15.28 -4.91 -22.98
C PRO A 146 16.04 -5.30 -21.70
N GLU A 147 16.70 -4.34 -21.06
CA GLU A 147 17.44 -4.56 -19.81
C GLU A 147 16.47 -4.86 -18.65
N LEU A 148 15.37 -4.10 -18.53
CA LEU A 148 14.33 -4.37 -17.53
C LEU A 148 13.70 -5.76 -17.71
N VAL A 149 13.41 -6.12 -18.97
CA VAL A 149 12.82 -7.41 -19.33
C VAL A 149 13.79 -8.55 -19.03
N SER A 150 15.07 -8.41 -19.40
CA SER A 150 16.11 -9.41 -19.14
C SER A 150 16.30 -9.65 -17.64
N ALA A 151 16.38 -8.58 -16.84
CA ALA A 151 16.51 -8.68 -15.39
C ALA A 151 15.33 -9.40 -14.73
N LEU A 152 14.11 -9.17 -15.25
CA LEU A 152 12.91 -9.82 -14.72
C LEU A 152 12.84 -11.32 -15.09
N HIS A 153 13.43 -11.73 -16.22
CA HIS A 153 13.52 -13.15 -16.59
C HIS A 153 14.42 -13.94 -15.63
N GLN A 154 15.46 -13.30 -15.08
CA GLN A 154 16.37 -13.92 -14.14
C GLN A 154 15.65 -14.17 -12.80
N ARG A 155 15.67 -15.43 -12.32
CA ARG A 155 15.22 -15.74 -10.96
C ARG A 155 16.34 -15.37 -9.98
N PRO A 156 16.04 -14.89 -8.76
CA PRO A 156 14.72 -14.83 -8.11
C PRO A 156 13.98 -13.48 -8.26
N THR A 157 14.23 -12.69 -9.31
CA THR A 157 13.66 -11.34 -9.46
C THR A 157 12.13 -11.32 -9.52
N ASP A 158 11.51 -10.52 -8.65
CA ASP A 158 10.05 -10.36 -8.57
C ASP A 158 9.55 -9.11 -9.29
N PHE A 159 10.38 -8.06 -9.27
CA PHE A 159 10.02 -6.73 -9.75
C PHE A 159 11.28 -5.99 -10.22
N VAL A 160 11.18 -5.24 -11.31
CA VAL A 160 12.31 -4.44 -11.82
C VAL A 160 11.90 -2.98 -11.94
N ILE A 161 12.78 -2.07 -11.56
CA ILE A 161 12.57 -0.62 -11.60
C ILE A 161 13.65 0.05 -12.44
N GLY A 162 13.25 0.93 -13.36
CA GLY A 162 14.16 1.94 -13.91
C GLY A 162 14.42 3.03 -12.86
N SER A 163 15.61 3.02 -12.26
CA SER A 163 15.94 3.81 -11.07
C SER A 163 16.89 4.96 -11.38
N ARG A 164 16.56 6.13 -10.80
CA ARG A 164 17.36 7.37 -10.92
C ARG A 164 18.41 7.52 -9.82
N TYR A 165 18.35 6.67 -8.80
CA TYR A 165 19.08 6.87 -7.52
C TYR A 165 20.12 5.78 -7.22
N ILE A 166 20.38 4.90 -8.19
CA ILE A 166 21.50 3.95 -8.17
C ILE A 166 22.65 4.48 -9.02
N GLU A 167 23.83 3.85 -8.88
CA GLU A 167 25.02 4.20 -9.67
C GLU A 167 24.73 4.04 -11.17
N GLY A 168 25.15 5.03 -11.97
CA GLY A 168 24.83 5.12 -13.40
C GLY A 168 23.45 5.70 -13.72
N GLY A 169 22.56 5.87 -12.73
CA GLY A 169 21.29 6.55 -12.90
C GLY A 169 21.41 8.06 -12.67
N SER A 170 20.60 8.86 -13.36
CA SER A 170 20.62 10.31 -13.17
C SER A 170 19.23 10.94 -13.26
N THR A 171 19.10 12.13 -12.68
CA THR A 171 17.94 13.00 -12.86
C THR A 171 18.41 14.27 -13.56
N ALA A 172 17.60 14.79 -14.48
CA ALA A 172 17.90 16.04 -15.16
C ALA A 172 18.38 17.16 -14.21
N LYS A 173 19.46 17.83 -14.63
CA LYS A 173 20.22 18.78 -13.81
C LYS A 173 19.38 19.97 -13.35
N ASN A 174 18.33 20.33 -14.10
CA ASN A 174 17.52 21.54 -13.93
C ASN A 174 16.39 21.41 -12.89
N GLY A 175 16.27 20.27 -12.21
CA GLY A 175 15.31 20.11 -11.12
C GLY A 175 15.62 21.05 -9.94
N GLY A 176 14.78 22.05 -9.72
CA GLY A 176 14.87 22.96 -8.58
C GLY A 176 14.99 22.23 -7.24
N TRP A 177 15.73 22.81 -6.29
CA TRP A 177 16.08 22.19 -5.01
C TRP A 177 14.86 21.67 -4.23
N THR A 178 13.74 22.40 -4.28
CA THR A 178 12.48 22.01 -3.64
C THR A 178 11.88 20.72 -4.20
N ARG A 179 11.99 20.47 -5.51
CA ARG A 179 11.54 19.23 -6.17
C ARG A 179 12.39 18.05 -5.69
N LYS A 180 13.72 18.23 -5.64
CA LYS A 180 14.66 17.21 -5.17
C LYS A 180 14.38 16.84 -3.71
N TRP A 181 14.16 17.83 -2.84
CA TRP A 181 13.86 17.59 -1.43
C TRP A 181 12.53 16.83 -1.24
N LYS A 182 11.44 17.27 -1.91
CA LYS A 182 10.15 16.55 -1.85
C LYS A 182 10.26 15.09 -2.32
N SER A 183 11.01 14.85 -3.41
CA SER A 183 11.25 13.50 -3.92
C SER A 183 11.98 12.65 -2.88
N ARG A 184 13.06 13.18 -2.27
CA ARG A 184 13.82 12.47 -1.22
C ARG A 184 12.98 12.15 0.00
N VAL A 185 12.13 13.08 0.46
CA VAL A 185 11.20 12.83 1.59
C VAL A 185 10.22 11.72 1.23
N ALA A 186 9.63 11.76 0.03
CA ALA A 186 8.70 10.72 -0.41
C ALA A 186 9.38 9.33 -0.54
N THR A 187 10.59 9.29 -1.07
CA THR A 187 11.42 8.07 -1.12
C THR A 187 11.77 7.57 0.28
N TRP A 188 12.17 8.47 1.20
CA TRP A 188 12.48 8.08 2.57
C TRP A 188 11.27 7.47 3.29
N LEU A 189 10.09 8.09 3.14
CA LEU A 189 8.83 7.57 3.69
C LEU A 189 8.40 6.20 3.10
N SER A 190 8.95 5.80 1.94
CA SER A 190 8.64 4.51 1.32
C SER A 190 9.63 3.39 1.66
N ARG A 191 10.76 3.69 2.32
CA ARG A 191 11.76 2.69 2.75
C ARG A 191 11.24 1.57 3.65
N PRO A 192 10.25 1.77 4.55
CA PRO A 192 9.69 0.66 5.32
C PRO A 192 9.02 -0.42 4.44
N PHE A 193 8.68 -0.10 3.20
CA PHE A 193 7.96 -1.01 2.31
C PHE A 193 8.89 -1.85 1.44
N THR A 194 10.05 -1.32 1.06
CA THR A 194 10.98 -1.93 0.11
C THR A 194 12.39 -1.41 0.29
N SER A 195 13.38 -2.23 -0.07
CA SER A 195 14.80 -1.87 -0.10
C SER A 195 15.20 -1.03 -1.32
N ALA A 196 14.32 -0.95 -2.33
CA ALA A 196 14.59 -0.18 -3.56
C ALA A 196 14.86 1.30 -3.24
N ARG A 197 15.85 1.88 -3.95
CA ARG A 197 16.22 3.29 -3.81
C ARG A 197 15.24 4.22 -4.52
N ASP A 198 14.61 3.79 -5.60
CA ASP A 198 13.60 4.57 -6.33
C ASP A 198 12.23 3.87 -6.43
N PRO A 199 11.57 3.56 -5.30
CA PRO A 199 10.33 2.77 -5.27
C PRO A 199 9.10 3.51 -5.81
N LEU A 200 9.27 4.79 -6.18
CA LEU A 200 8.24 5.68 -6.67
C LEU A 200 8.36 5.97 -8.17
N ALA A 201 9.33 5.35 -8.84
CA ALA A 201 9.53 5.47 -10.27
C ALA A 201 8.30 4.94 -11.05
N GLY A 202 8.03 5.59 -12.18
CA GLY A 202 6.95 5.24 -13.09
C GLY A 202 7.34 4.20 -14.13
N PHE A 203 8.62 3.80 -14.17
CA PHE A 203 9.19 2.88 -15.13
C PHE A 203 9.54 1.58 -14.42
N PHE A 204 8.75 0.54 -14.63
CA PHE A 204 8.94 -0.74 -13.95
C PHE A 204 8.37 -1.90 -14.75
N ALA A 205 8.81 -3.11 -14.41
CA ALA A 205 8.31 -4.35 -14.96
C ALA A 205 7.97 -5.38 -13.86
N ILE A 206 6.91 -6.15 -14.08
CA ILE A 206 6.44 -7.22 -13.20
C ILE A 206 5.88 -8.38 -14.03
N ARG A 207 5.90 -9.60 -13.48
CA ARG A 207 5.21 -10.75 -14.09
C ARG A 207 3.70 -10.57 -13.98
N ARG A 208 2.99 -10.85 -15.07
CA ARG A 208 1.52 -10.76 -15.11
C ARG A 208 0.86 -11.65 -14.05
N GLN A 209 1.39 -12.85 -13.83
CA GLN A 209 0.88 -13.78 -12.83
C GLN A 209 0.86 -13.16 -11.42
N SER A 210 1.94 -12.46 -11.03
CA SER A 210 2.03 -11.80 -9.71
C SER A 210 0.99 -10.70 -9.56
N PHE A 211 0.74 -9.94 -10.63
CA PHE A 211 -0.32 -8.94 -10.66
C PHE A 211 -1.72 -9.56 -10.52
N GLN A 212 -2.02 -10.62 -11.29
CA GLN A 212 -3.33 -11.26 -11.28
C GLN A 212 -3.71 -11.82 -9.92
N GLN A 213 -2.74 -12.37 -9.16
CA GLN A 213 -2.96 -12.88 -7.81
C GLN A 213 -3.47 -11.83 -6.82
N VAL A 214 -3.20 -10.55 -7.06
CA VAL A 214 -3.53 -9.46 -6.14
C VAL A 214 -4.52 -8.47 -6.73
N ARG A 215 -5.01 -8.70 -7.95
CA ARG A 215 -5.82 -7.72 -8.69
C ARG A 215 -7.04 -7.22 -7.91
N GLU A 216 -7.75 -8.11 -7.25
CA GLU A 216 -8.97 -7.79 -6.48
C GLU A 216 -8.69 -6.91 -5.26
N ILE A 217 -7.49 -7.02 -4.68
CA ILE A 217 -7.11 -6.22 -3.51
C ILE A 217 -6.45 -4.91 -3.87
N LEU A 218 -6.02 -4.70 -5.13
CA LEU A 218 -5.43 -3.44 -5.60
C LEU A 218 -6.48 -2.33 -5.57
N ASN A 219 -6.11 -1.19 -4.99
CA ASN A 219 -6.99 -0.03 -4.90
C ASN A 219 -6.10 1.22 -4.85
N PRO A 220 -5.51 1.59 -6.00
CA PRO A 220 -4.57 2.68 -6.03
C PRO A 220 -5.23 4.03 -5.89
N ILE A 221 -4.68 4.81 -4.97
CA ILE A 221 -5.01 6.22 -4.80
C ILE A 221 -3.89 7.03 -5.42
N GLY A 222 -4.19 7.75 -6.51
CA GLY A 222 -3.26 8.68 -7.13
C GLY A 222 -2.43 8.04 -8.24
N TYR A 223 -1.10 8.11 -8.12
CA TYR A 223 -0.18 7.93 -9.26
C TYR A 223 1.01 7.01 -8.97
N LYS A 224 1.12 6.41 -7.77
CA LYS A 224 2.26 5.58 -7.32
C LYS A 224 1.96 4.09 -7.29
N ILE A 225 1.42 3.57 -8.40
CA ILE A 225 1.02 2.16 -8.52
C ILE A 225 2.17 1.15 -8.33
N GLY A 226 3.40 1.51 -8.74
CA GLY A 226 4.57 0.62 -8.57
C GLY A 226 4.83 0.22 -7.12
N LEU A 227 4.77 1.18 -6.18
CA LEU A 227 4.92 0.90 -4.75
C LEU A 227 3.79 0.00 -4.23
N GLU A 228 2.56 0.20 -4.71
CA GLU A 228 1.44 -0.65 -4.32
C GLU A 228 1.62 -2.09 -4.79
N LEU A 229 2.09 -2.29 -6.02
CA LEU A 229 2.40 -3.61 -6.56
C LEU A 229 3.52 -4.27 -5.75
N ILE A 230 4.62 -3.57 -5.46
CA ILE A 230 5.72 -4.11 -4.64
C ILE A 230 5.20 -4.64 -3.30
N VAL A 231 4.36 -3.86 -2.62
CA VAL A 231 3.83 -4.23 -1.29
C VAL A 231 2.81 -5.36 -1.37
N LYS A 232 1.83 -5.27 -2.28
CA LYS A 232 0.71 -6.21 -2.33
C LYS A 232 1.08 -7.54 -2.98
N CYS A 233 1.94 -7.52 -3.99
CA CYS A 233 2.54 -8.73 -4.56
C CYS A 233 3.62 -9.34 -3.66
N ARG A 234 3.95 -8.69 -2.53
CA ARG A 234 4.98 -9.14 -1.56
C ARG A 234 6.34 -9.36 -2.22
N CYS A 235 6.72 -8.50 -3.17
CA CYS A 235 7.99 -8.60 -3.88
C CYS A 235 9.15 -8.45 -2.89
N GLN A 236 10.05 -9.43 -2.86
CA GLN A 236 11.24 -9.42 -2.00
C GLN A 236 12.48 -9.04 -2.81
N ASN A 237 12.57 -9.54 -4.05
CA ASN A 237 13.70 -9.33 -4.94
C ASN A 237 13.35 -8.23 -5.95
N VAL A 238 13.55 -6.98 -5.52
CA VAL A 238 13.38 -5.80 -6.38
C VAL A 238 14.73 -5.40 -6.96
N VAL A 239 14.87 -5.49 -8.27
CA VAL A 239 16.10 -5.10 -8.99
C VAL A 239 15.94 -3.69 -9.57
N GLU A 240 17.00 -2.89 -9.48
CA GLU A 240 17.03 -1.53 -10.02
C GLU A 240 17.99 -1.46 -11.20
N ILE A 241 17.51 -0.95 -12.33
CA ILE A 241 18.29 -0.70 -13.55
C ILE A 241 18.53 0.80 -13.67
N PRO A 242 19.78 1.26 -13.87
CA PRO A 242 20.07 2.69 -13.91
C PRO A 242 19.46 3.32 -15.16
N VAL A 243 18.71 4.41 -14.97
CA VAL A 243 18.12 5.18 -16.07
C VAL A 243 18.43 6.66 -15.94
N ASP A 244 18.64 7.32 -17.08
CA ASP A 244 18.76 8.76 -17.18
C ASP A 244 17.38 9.36 -17.37
N PHE A 245 16.86 10.01 -16.34
CA PHE A 245 15.56 10.65 -16.38
C PHE A 245 15.70 12.08 -16.90
N THR A 246 15.24 12.30 -18.12
CA THR A 246 15.18 13.62 -18.75
C THR A 246 14.02 14.43 -18.17
N ASP A 247 14.18 15.75 -18.08
CA ASP A 247 13.05 16.61 -17.72
C ASP A 247 12.01 16.54 -18.86
N ARG A 248 10.73 16.62 -18.49
CA ARG A 248 9.63 16.65 -19.45
C ARG A 248 9.89 17.71 -20.51
N VAL A 249 9.73 17.33 -21.77
CA VAL A 249 9.83 18.26 -22.90
C VAL A 249 8.69 19.29 -22.85
N THR A 250 7.51 18.89 -22.34
CA THR A 250 6.31 19.73 -22.22
C THR A 250 5.52 19.45 -20.93
N GLY A 251 4.87 20.47 -20.37
CA GLY A 251 3.89 20.34 -19.26
C GLY A 251 4.36 20.84 -17.88
N THR A 252 3.42 21.34 -17.07
CA THR A 252 3.68 21.84 -15.71
C THR A 252 3.20 20.84 -14.64
N SER A 253 4.11 20.25 -13.87
CA SER A 253 3.72 19.41 -12.73
C SER A 253 3.48 20.29 -11.48
N LYS A 254 2.23 20.66 -11.21
CA LYS A 254 1.87 21.33 -9.95
C LYS A 254 1.60 20.27 -8.87
N PHE A 255 2.65 19.86 -8.16
CA PHE A 255 2.57 18.95 -7.00
C PHE A 255 1.75 19.59 -5.87
N SER A 256 0.44 19.47 -5.94
CA SER A 256 -0.50 20.18 -5.07
C SER A 256 -0.51 19.58 -3.66
N LEU A 257 -0.95 20.35 -2.65
CA LEU A 257 -1.16 19.83 -1.29
C LEU A 257 -2.13 18.64 -1.28
N LYS A 258 -3.12 18.63 -2.18
CA LYS A 258 -4.07 17.52 -2.34
C LYS A 258 -3.39 16.24 -2.80
N GLU A 259 -2.35 16.31 -3.63
CA GLU A 259 -1.58 15.14 -4.05
C GLU A 259 -0.66 14.61 -2.95
N GLN A 260 -0.10 15.51 -2.15
CA GLN A 260 0.69 15.16 -0.97
C GLN A 260 -0.15 14.38 0.05
N LEU A 261 -1.35 14.87 0.37
CA LEU A 261 -2.27 14.18 1.27
C LEU A 261 -2.74 12.84 0.71
N ARG A 262 -3.00 12.75 -0.61
CA ARG A 262 -3.32 11.48 -1.27
C ARG A 262 -2.18 10.47 -1.15
N PHE A 263 -0.93 10.92 -1.30
CA PHE A 263 0.25 10.07 -1.12
C PHE A 263 0.40 9.58 0.32
N LEU A 264 0.24 10.45 1.32
CA LEU A 264 0.29 10.03 2.74
C LEU A 264 -0.83 9.04 3.07
N LYS A 265 -2.05 9.27 2.58
CA LYS A 265 -3.17 8.31 2.71
C LYS A 265 -2.82 6.98 2.07
N HIS A 266 -2.17 6.99 0.91
CA HIS A 266 -1.72 5.78 0.23
C HIS A 266 -0.67 5.02 1.05
N LEU A 267 0.36 5.70 1.57
CA LEU A 267 1.36 5.08 2.44
C LEU A 267 0.74 4.46 3.70
N LYS A 268 -0.21 5.16 4.35
CA LYS A 268 -0.93 4.63 5.50
C LYS A 268 -1.66 3.32 5.16
N ARG A 269 -2.37 3.28 4.02
CA ARG A 269 -3.05 2.06 3.56
C ARG A 269 -2.07 0.90 3.34
N LEU A 270 -0.91 1.17 2.76
CA LEU A 270 0.14 0.16 2.57
C LEU A 270 0.73 -0.29 3.90
N PHE A 271 0.88 0.63 4.85
CA PHE A 271 1.38 0.34 6.20
C PHE A 271 0.41 -0.58 6.96
N ASP A 272 -0.89 -0.24 6.95
CA ASP A 272 -1.95 -1.05 7.53
C ASP A 272 -1.98 -2.46 6.90
N PHE A 273 -1.83 -2.55 5.58
CA PHE A 273 -1.82 -3.83 4.86
C PHE A 273 -0.59 -4.69 5.19
N LYS A 274 0.61 -4.10 5.18
CA LYS A 274 1.87 -4.84 5.35
C LYS A 274 2.13 -5.26 6.81
N TYR A 275 1.81 -4.38 7.77
CA TYR A 275 2.20 -4.56 9.17
C TYR A 275 1.03 -4.82 10.12
N GLN A 276 -0.22 -4.72 9.64
CA GLN A 276 -1.44 -5.09 10.38
C GLN A 276 -1.46 -4.54 11.81
N ASN A 277 -1.41 -5.40 12.83
CA ASN A 277 -1.48 -5.01 14.24
C ASN A 277 -0.35 -4.05 14.65
N TYR A 278 0.87 -4.24 14.14
CA TYR A 278 1.98 -3.33 14.39
C TYR A 278 1.73 -1.94 13.81
N ALA A 279 1.06 -1.85 12.65
CA ALA A 279 0.68 -0.56 12.08
C ALA A 279 -0.34 0.19 12.93
N TYR A 280 -1.33 -0.51 13.47
CA TYR A 280 -2.32 0.11 14.36
C TYR A 280 -1.70 0.52 15.70
N PHE A 281 -0.81 -0.30 16.26
CA PHE A 281 -0.13 0.03 17.51
C PHE A 281 0.78 1.25 17.38
N THR A 282 1.58 1.31 16.31
CA THR A 282 2.47 2.46 16.06
C THR A 282 1.69 3.76 15.85
N GLN A 283 0.60 3.73 15.09
CA GLN A 283 -0.31 4.88 14.93
C GLN A 283 -0.94 5.31 16.27
N PHE A 284 -1.42 4.35 17.06
CA PHE A 284 -1.96 4.60 18.40
C PHE A 284 -0.94 5.23 19.33
N ALA A 285 0.30 4.71 19.35
CA ALA A 285 1.40 5.24 20.16
C ALA A 285 1.81 6.65 19.74
N LEU A 286 1.90 6.93 18.43
CA LEU A 286 2.19 8.26 17.91
C LEU A 286 1.10 9.28 18.30
N ILE A 287 -0.18 8.89 18.20
CA ILE A 287 -1.28 9.75 18.66
C ILE A 287 -1.21 9.95 20.17
N GLY A 288 -0.95 8.89 20.95
CA GLY A 288 -0.74 8.99 22.39
C GLY A 288 0.36 10.00 22.76
N LEU A 289 1.48 9.97 22.03
CA LEU A 289 2.58 10.92 22.18
C LEU A 289 2.16 12.35 21.84
N THR A 290 1.38 12.57 20.76
CA THR A 290 0.80 13.91 20.50
C THR A 290 -0.12 14.38 21.62
N GLY A 291 -0.86 13.46 22.24
CA GLY A 291 -1.71 13.75 23.40
C GLY A 291 -0.92 14.27 24.59
N VAL A 292 0.32 13.82 24.81
CA VAL A 292 1.19 14.37 25.86
C VAL A 292 1.46 15.85 25.62
N PHE A 293 1.78 16.24 24.38
CA PHE A 293 1.99 17.64 24.03
C PHE A 293 0.71 18.48 24.15
N VAL A 294 -0.44 17.94 23.76
CA VAL A 294 -1.75 18.60 23.94
C VAL A 294 -2.04 18.82 25.43
N ASN A 295 -1.79 17.81 26.26
CA ASN A 295 -1.98 17.89 27.71
C ASN A 295 -1.10 18.98 28.33
N LEU A 296 0.20 18.99 28.02
CA LEU A 296 1.14 19.96 28.57
C LEU A 296 0.81 21.40 28.12
N GLN A 297 0.46 21.60 26.85
CA GLN A 297 0.05 22.91 26.36
C GLN A 297 -1.25 23.40 27.02
N MET A 298 -2.25 22.53 27.14
CA MET A 298 -3.52 22.89 27.78
C MET A 298 -3.31 23.20 29.26
N LEU A 299 -2.49 22.42 29.97
CA LEU A 299 -2.17 22.67 31.37
C LEU A 299 -1.42 23.99 31.56
N ALA A 300 -0.43 24.29 30.72
CA ALA A 300 0.29 25.56 30.77
C ALA A 300 -0.68 26.74 30.61
N LEU A 301 -1.58 26.68 29.62
CA LEU A 301 -2.59 27.71 29.41
C LEU A 301 -3.55 27.87 30.59
N LEU A 302 -4.10 26.76 31.11
CA LEU A 302 -5.09 26.79 32.20
C LEU A 302 -4.48 27.19 33.55
N SER A 303 -3.21 26.89 33.77
CA SER A 303 -2.50 27.22 35.02
C SER A 303 -2.41 28.72 35.30
N HIS A 304 -2.58 29.55 34.26
CA HIS A 304 -2.66 31.00 34.40
C HIS A 304 -4.01 31.50 34.95
N TRP A 305 -5.07 30.68 34.92
CA TRP A 305 -6.44 31.14 35.20
C TRP A 305 -7.17 30.35 36.30
N ILE A 306 -6.83 29.08 36.54
CA ILE A 306 -7.62 28.16 37.39
C ILE A 306 -6.75 27.44 38.43
N ILE A 307 -7.35 27.11 39.58
CA ILE A 307 -6.77 26.31 40.66
C ILE A 307 -6.27 24.95 40.13
N SER A 308 -5.07 24.56 40.59
CA SER A 308 -4.23 23.50 40.01
C SER A 308 -4.93 22.14 39.72
N PRO A 309 -5.77 21.55 40.59
CA PRO A 309 -6.37 20.23 40.31
C PRO A 309 -7.37 20.23 39.16
N LEU A 310 -8.20 21.28 39.07
CA LEU A 310 -9.20 21.41 38.00
C LEU A 310 -8.51 21.65 36.65
N ALA A 311 -7.44 22.42 36.61
CA ALA A 311 -6.63 22.64 35.41
C ALA A 311 -6.03 21.34 34.88
N VAL A 312 -5.51 20.48 35.76
CA VAL A 312 -4.98 19.15 35.39
C VAL A 312 -6.08 18.25 34.83
N ALA A 313 -7.24 18.18 35.49
CA ALA A 313 -8.35 17.36 35.02
C ALA A 313 -8.85 17.78 33.62
N LEU A 314 -8.99 19.09 33.38
CA LEU A 314 -9.38 19.62 32.08
C LEU A 314 -8.33 19.35 31.00
N ALA A 315 -7.04 19.50 31.31
CA ALA A 315 -5.96 19.21 30.37
C ALA A 315 -5.95 17.72 29.95
N ILE A 316 -6.13 16.80 30.92
CA ILE A 316 -6.23 15.36 30.66
C ILE A 316 -7.44 15.07 29.78
N TRP A 317 -8.60 15.65 30.11
CA TRP A 317 -9.83 15.48 29.34
C TRP A 317 -9.70 15.99 27.89
N THR A 318 -9.08 17.15 27.69
CA THR A 318 -8.80 17.69 26.35
C THR A 318 -7.88 16.75 25.57
N SER A 319 -6.77 16.31 26.18
CA SER A 319 -5.83 15.36 25.56
C SER A 319 -6.50 14.03 25.18
N MET A 320 -7.26 13.43 26.10
CA MET A 320 -8.01 12.21 25.85
C MET A 320 -9.02 12.38 24.71
N SER A 321 -9.72 13.52 24.67
CA SER A 321 -10.70 13.82 23.63
C SER A 321 -10.05 14.01 22.26
N THR A 322 -8.91 14.72 22.19
CA THR A 322 -8.13 14.84 20.96
C THR A 322 -7.61 13.48 20.49
N ASN A 323 -7.07 12.67 21.40
CA ASN A 323 -6.59 11.32 21.08
C ASN A 323 -7.72 10.43 20.56
N PHE A 324 -8.91 10.49 21.16
CA PHE A 324 -10.09 9.77 20.67
C PHE A 324 -10.45 10.17 19.25
N LEU A 325 -10.56 11.47 18.96
CA LEU A 325 -10.92 11.98 17.65
C LEU A 325 -9.88 11.60 16.57
N LEU A 326 -8.59 11.66 16.90
CA LEU A 326 -7.51 11.26 16.01
C LEU A 326 -7.52 9.75 15.78
N ASN A 327 -7.64 8.93 16.83
CA ASN A 327 -7.70 7.48 16.71
C ASN A 327 -8.91 7.02 15.88
N ARG A 328 -10.08 7.64 16.07
CA ARG A 328 -11.30 7.32 15.31
C ARG A 328 -11.20 7.69 13.83
N ASN A 329 -10.53 8.78 13.48
CA ASN A 329 -10.42 9.25 12.10
C ASN A 329 -9.21 8.69 11.34
N ILE A 330 -8.13 8.36 12.04
CA ILE A 330 -6.85 7.96 11.45
C ILE A 330 -6.57 6.48 11.74
N THR A 331 -6.26 6.12 13.00
CA THR A 331 -5.83 4.76 13.37
C THR A 331 -6.88 3.71 13.02
N PHE A 332 -8.09 3.89 13.51
CA PHE A 332 -9.21 2.96 13.39
C PHE A 332 -10.30 3.54 12.50
N SER A 333 -9.91 4.10 11.35
CA SER A 333 -10.83 4.75 10.41
C SER A 333 -11.99 3.87 9.94
N TYR A 334 -11.84 2.54 10.01
CA TYR A 334 -12.88 1.57 9.67
C TYR A 334 -14.06 1.57 10.68
N ALA A 335 -13.84 2.00 11.92
CA ALA A 335 -14.88 2.04 12.97
C ALA A 335 -15.58 3.41 13.07
N LYS A 336 -15.31 4.34 12.15
CA LYS A 336 -15.83 5.71 12.19
C LYS A 336 -17.36 5.80 12.11
N HIS A 337 -18.02 4.82 11.51
CA HIS A 337 -19.47 4.83 11.31
C HIS A 337 -20.30 4.49 12.56
N GLN A 338 -19.66 4.01 13.63
CA GLN A 338 -20.36 3.68 14.87
C GLN A 338 -20.72 4.94 15.69
N PRO A 339 -21.68 4.81 16.64
CA PRO A 339 -22.13 5.90 17.50
C PRO A 339 -20.97 6.53 18.30
N VAL A 340 -20.78 7.84 18.11
CA VAL A 340 -19.65 8.60 18.68
C VAL A 340 -19.63 8.48 20.21
N LEU A 341 -20.79 8.66 20.85
CA LEU A 341 -20.90 8.70 22.30
C LEU A 341 -20.54 7.35 22.94
N LYS A 342 -21.04 6.24 22.38
CA LYS A 342 -20.72 4.89 22.85
C LYS A 342 -19.21 4.63 22.75
N GLN A 343 -18.60 4.92 21.60
CA GLN A 343 -17.16 4.75 21.41
C GLN A 343 -16.35 5.65 22.36
N TYR A 344 -16.79 6.89 22.58
CA TYR A 344 -16.10 7.82 23.47
C TYR A 344 -16.12 7.33 24.93
N LEU A 345 -17.28 6.89 25.43
CA LEU A 345 -17.39 6.34 26.78
C LEU A 345 -16.56 5.07 26.95
N SER A 346 -16.59 4.16 25.97
CA SER A 346 -15.74 2.97 25.98
C SER A 346 -14.24 3.31 25.92
N TYR A 347 -13.86 4.35 25.17
CA TYR A 347 -12.49 4.86 25.10
C TYR A 347 -12.03 5.48 26.43
N CYS A 348 -12.90 6.20 27.13
CA CYS A 348 -12.61 6.68 28.49
C CYS A 348 -12.38 5.50 29.44
N GLY A 349 -13.20 4.46 29.34
CA GLY A 349 -13.02 3.21 30.10
C GLY A 349 -11.69 2.50 29.78
N SER A 350 -11.27 2.46 28.52
CA SER A 350 -9.99 1.86 28.13
C SER A 350 -8.80 2.67 28.65
N CYS A 351 -8.88 4.00 28.61
CA CYS A 351 -7.87 4.88 29.19
C CYS A 351 -7.75 4.68 30.71
N LEU A 352 -8.87 4.58 31.43
CA LEU A 352 -8.87 4.32 32.87
C LEU A 352 -8.24 2.96 33.18
N THR A 353 -8.60 1.92 32.43
CA THR A 353 -8.01 0.58 32.59
C THR A 353 -6.50 0.62 32.36
N GLY A 354 -6.04 1.30 31.31
CA GLY A 354 -4.61 1.48 31.05
C GLY A 354 -3.89 2.24 32.18
N ALA A 355 -4.51 3.26 32.77
CA ALA A 355 -3.97 3.99 33.90
C ALA A 355 -3.84 3.11 35.16
N VAL A 356 -4.84 2.27 35.43
CA VAL A 356 -4.81 1.29 36.54
C VAL A 356 -3.71 0.26 36.31
N CYS A 357 -3.59 -0.29 35.10
CA CYS A 357 -2.51 -1.23 34.76
C CYS A 357 -1.12 -0.59 34.91
N ASN A 358 -0.96 0.67 34.49
CA ASN A 358 0.28 1.41 34.67
C ASN A 358 0.64 1.56 36.16
N TRP A 359 -0.31 2.05 36.96
CA TRP A 359 -0.12 2.24 38.40
C TRP A 359 0.21 0.92 39.11
N LEU A 360 -0.57 -0.14 38.87
CA LEU A 360 -0.33 -1.47 39.44
C LEU A 360 1.04 -2.01 39.07
N THR A 361 1.43 -1.93 37.80
CA THR A 361 2.75 -2.40 37.33
C THR A 361 3.87 -1.65 38.03
N THR A 362 3.75 -0.32 38.12
CA THR A 362 4.74 0.52 38.77
C THR A 362 4.91 0.14 40.25
N MET A 363 3.80 -0.03 40.97
CA MET A 363 3.80 -0.41 42.39
C MET A 363 4.36 -1.82 42.61
N VAL A 364 3.92 -2.80 41.83
CA VAL A 364 4.39 -4.19 41.95
C VAL A 364 5.89 -4.26 41.67
N LEU A 365 6.38 -3.58 40.63
CA LEU A 365 7.80 -3.56 40.32
C LEU A 365 8.62 -2.91 41.42
N SER A 366 8.21 -1.72 41.91
CA SER A 366 8.96 -1.00 42.93
C SER A 366 8.96 -1.70 44.29
N GLN A 367 7.89 -2.40 44.66
CA GLN A 367 7.77 -3.05 45.97
C GLN A 367 8.30 -4.50 46.00
N SER A 368 8.23 -5.22 44.87
CA SER A 368 8.60 -6.64 44.85
C SER A 368 10.07 -6.88 44.48
N PHE A 369 10.75 -5.89 43.90
CA PHE A 369 12.09 -6.04 43.35
C PHE A 369 13.02 -4.89 43.81
N PRO A 370 14.05 -5.18 44.62
CA PRO A 370 15.00 -4.17 45.12
C PRO A 370 15.69 -3.36 44.00
N PHE A 371 15.87 -3.96 42.81
CA PHE A 371 16.42 -3.27 41.64
C PHE A 371 15.59 -2.05 41.21
N PHE A 372 14.26 -2.16 41.29
CA PHE A 372 13.33 -1.10 40.86
C PHE A 372 13.02 -0.10 41.97
N GLU A 373 13.22 -0.46 43.24
CA GLU A 373 13.09 0.44 44.39
C GLU A 373 13.99 1.68 44.22
N GLN A 374 15.26 1.46 43.88
CA GLN A 374 16.23 2.53 43.63
C GLN A 374 16.06 3.18 42.24
N ARG A 375 15.21 2.62 41.36
CA ARG A 375 15.02 3.03 39.96
C ARG A 375 13.54 3.23 39.61
N ILE A 376 12.82 3.98 40.44
CA ILE A 376 11.36 4.14 40.29
C ILE A 376 10.93 4.72 38.94
N LEU A 377 11.75 5.56 38.31
CA LEU A 377 11.49 6.08 36.97
C LEU A 377 11.47 4.97 35.91
N LEU A 378 12.31 3.94 36.06
CA LEU A 378 12.32 2.79 35.17
C LEU A 378 11.07 1.92 35.38
N ALA A 379 10.65 1.73 36.63
CA ALA A 379 9.40 1.03 36.94
C ALA A 379 8.18 1.76 36.37
N ALA A 380 8.13 3.09 36.51
CA ALA A 380 7.07 3.93 35.94
C ALA A 380 7.07 3.89 34.41
N PHE A 381 8.25 3.90 33.77
CA PHE A 381 8.36 3.75 32.32
C PHE A 381 7.81 2.42 31.83
N ILE A 382 8.14 1.30 32.50
CA ILE A 382 7.58 -0.02 32.19
C ILE A 382 6.06 -0.03 32.41
N GLY A 383 5.58 0.59 33.50
CA GLY A 383 4.15 0.75 33.77
C GLY A 383 3.43 1.48 32.64
N ILE A 384 4.00 2.59 32.13
CA ILE A 384 3.44 3.34 31.00
C ILE A 384 3.34 2.45 29.76
N LEU A 385 4.37 1.66 29.45
CA LEU A 385 4.36 0.74 28.30
C LEU A 385 3.28 -0.35 28.45
N VAL A 386 3.16 -0.95 29.64
CA VAL A 386 2.15 -1.97 29.93
C VAL A 386 0.74 -1.37 29.85
N GLY A 387 0.51 -0.21 30.49
CA GLY A 387 -0.77 0.50 30.45
C GLY A 387 -1.16 0.91 29.03
N MET A 388 -0.20 1.37 28.22
CA MET A 388 -0.42 1.67 26.80
C MET A 388 -0.79 0.42 26.00
N GLY A 389 -0.14 -0.71 26.27
CA GLY A 389 -0.47 -2.00 25.65
C GLY A 389 -1.91 -2.45 25.93
N PHE A 390 -2.34 -2.42 27.20
CA PHE A 390 -3.73 -2.73 27.57
C PHE A 390 -4.73 -1.76 26.95
N ASN A 391 -4.45 -0.45 27.00
CA ASN A 391 -5.32 0.55 26.39
C ASN A 391 -5.45 0.32 24.86
N PHE A 392 -4.34 0.01 24.18
CA PHE A 392 -4.34 -0.33 22.77
C PHE A 392 -5.19 -1.56 22.46
N LEU A 393 -5.03 -2.66 23.21
CA LEU A 393 -5.78 -3.89 22.99
C LEU A 393 -7.29 -3.68 23.17
N LEU A 394 -7.70 -2.99 24.25
CA LEU A 394 -9.09 -2.63 24.48
C LEU A 394 -9.62 -1.72 23.37
N CYS A 395 -8.84 -0.73 22.94
CA CYS A 395 -9.21 0.11 21.82
C CYS A 395 -9.42 -0.69 20.53
N ARG A 396 -8.48 -1.59 20.21
CA ARG A 396 -8.45 -2.35 18.97
C ARG A 396 -9.58 -3.38 18.84
N TYR A 397 -9.95 -4.02 19.96
CA TYR A 397 -10.86 -5.16 19.95
C TYR A 397 -12.25 -4.84 20.54
N LEU A 398 -12.37 -3.87 21.46
CA LEU A 398 -13.64 -3.51 22.08
C LEU A 398 -14.16 -2.15 21.59
N VAL A 399 -13.37 -1.09 21.72
CA VAL A 399 -13.82 0.30 21.45
C VAL A 399 -14.04 0.52 19.94
N PHE A 400 -13.08 0.10 19.13
CA PHE A 400 -13.08 0.24 17.68
C PHE A 400 -13.12 -1.15 17.02
N SER A 401 -14.10 -1.96 17.43
CA SER A 401 -14.34 -3.27 16.83
C SER A 401 -14.82 -3.12 15.38
N ARG A 402 -14.42 -4.06 14.51
CA ARG A 402 -15.03 -4.18 13.18
C ARG A 402 -16.41 -4.78 13.39
N HIS A 403 -17.46 -3.99 13.20
CA HIS A 403 -18.76 -4.59 12.93
C HIS A 403 -18.70 -4.95 11.45
N GLU A 404 -18.59 -6.25 11.16
CA GLU A 404 -19.02 -6.70 9.84
C GLU A 404 -20.48 -6.25 9.70
N PRO A 405 -20.86 -5.58 8.60
CA PRO A 405 -22.28 -5.40 8.34
C PRO A 405 -22.88 -6.81 8.37
N GLU A 406 -23.90 -7.02 9.20
CA GLU A 406 -24.73 -8.22 9.15
C GLU A 406 -25.18 -8.39 7.70
N VAL A 407 -24.53 -9.28 6.97
CA VAL A 407 -25.01 -9.77 5.70
C VAL A 407 -26.22 -10.62 6.04
N GLU A 408 -27.40 -10.06 5.80
CA GLU A 408 -28.64 -10.79 5.54
C GLU A 408 -29.13 -11.78 6.60
N ALA A 409 -29.76 -11.27 7.66
CA ALA A 409 -30.85 -11.96 8.34
C ALA A 409 -32.25 -11.46 7.91
N ALA A 410 -32.31 -10.62 6.86
CA ALA A 410 -33.55 -9.99 6.37
C ALA A 410 -34.09 -10.58 5.05
N THR A 411 -33.41 -11.55 4.45
CA THR A 411 -33.86 -12.21 3.20
C THR A 411 -34.65 -13.50 3.43
N THR A 412 -34.73 -14.02 4.66
CA THR A 412 -35.50 -15.25 4.94
C THR A 412 -36.96 -15.00 5.37
N GLU A 413 -37.32 -13.79 5.81
CA GLU A 413 -38.72 -13.45 6.16
C GLU A 413 -39.54 -12.84 5.02
N LYS A 414 -38.90 -12.39 3.92
CA LYS A 414 -39.62 -11.84 2.76
C LYS A 414 -39.93 -12.83 1.65
N GLU A 415 -39.32 -14.02 1.64
CA GLU A 415 -39.62 -15.07 0.64
C GLU A 415 -40.67 -16.10 1.13
N LEU A 416 -41.08 -16.06 2.39
CA LEU A 416 -42.13 -16.93 2.96
C LEU A 416 -43.52 -16.26 3.10
N GLY A 417 -43.65 -15.00 2.67
CA GLY A 417 -44.90 -14.22 2.78
C GLY A 417 -45.73 -14.08 1.50
N HIS A 418 -45.39 -14.78 0.42
CA HIS A 418 -46.12 -14.72 -0.86
C HIS A 418 -46.37 -16.09 -1.49
N ILE A 419 -46.67 -17.08 -0.65
CA ILE A 419 -47.39 -18.28 -1.07
C ILE A 419 -48.60 -18.40 -0.15
N ASP A 420 -49.69 -17.73 -0.53
CA ASP A 420 -51.09 -18.09 -0.26
C ASP A 420 -52.01 -17.26 -1.15
#